data_AF-A0A843K975-F1
#
_entry.id   AF-A0A843K975-F1
#
_cell.length_a   1.000
_cell.length_b   1.000
_cell.length_c   1.000
_cell.angle_alpha   90.00
_cell.angle_beta   90.00
_cell.angle_gamma   90.00
#
_symmetry.space_group_name_H-M   'P 1'
#
loop_
_entity.id
_entity.type
_entity.pdbx_description
1 polymer ?
#
loop_
_entity_poly.entity_id
_entity_poly.type
_entity_poly.pdbx_seq_one_letter_code
_entity_poly.pdbx_strand_id
1 'polypeptide(L)' 'MSRPAIDAVFEAMFILTDLRVILRETAPGHVLSPAQQEETLTLLHTLETQVEILRRELLA' A
#
# COMPACT_ATOMS: atom_id res chain seq x y z
N MET A 1 -19.82 8.44 7.42
CA MET A 1 -18.53 7.99 6.84
C MET A 1 -18.37 8.69 5.51
N SER A 2 -17.30 9.45 5.31
CA SER A 2 -17.10 10.14 4.04
C SER A 2 -16.74 9.11 2.97
N ARG A 3 -17.26 9.31 1.75
CA ARG A 3 -16.93 8.45 0.60
C ARG A 3 -15.40 8.35 0.35
N PRO A 4 -14.60 9.44 0.49
CA PRO A 4 -13.16 9.36 0.38
C PRO A 4 -12.48 8.43 1.39
N ALA A 5 -12.97 8.35 2.65
CA ALA A 5 -12.44 7.41 3.62
C ALA A 5 -12.69 5.95 3.22
N ILE A 6 -13.88 5.66 2.68
CA ILE A 6 -14.20 4.30 2.20
C ILE A 6 -13.27 3.93 1.04
N ASP A 7 -13.18 4.79 0.03
CA ASP A 7 -12.34 4.55 -1.15
C ASP A 7 -10.87 4.36 -0.77
N ALA A 8 -10.34 5.17 0.14
CA ALA A 8 -8.96 5.07 0.62
C ALA A 8 -8.67 3.75 1.36
N VAL A 9 -9.63 3.21 2.13
CA VAL A 9 -9.47 1.88 2.76
C VAL A 9 -9.37 0.78 1.70
N PHE A 10 -10.25 0.80 0.70
CA PHE A 10 -10.23 -0.23 -0.34
C PHE A 10 -8.94 -0.18 -1.16
N GLU A 11 -8.50 1.01 -1.55
CA GLU A 11 -7.24 1.19 -2.26
C GLU A 11 -6.04 0.70 -1.43
N ALA A 12 -5.97 1.07 -0.15
CA ALA A 12 -4.92 0.60 0.74
C ALA A 12 -4.89 -0.94 0.87
N MET A 13 -6.05 -1.61 0.91
CA MET A 13 -6.12 -3.07 0.96
C MET A 13 -5.63 -3.75 -0.32
N PHE A 14 -5.86 -3.15 -1.49
CA PHE A 14 -5.32 -3.65 -2.75
C PHE A 14 -3.80 -3.50 -2.78
N ILE A 15 -3.28 -2.33 -2.42
CA ILE A 15 -1.83 -2.09 -2.33
C ILE A 15 -1.15 -3.09 -1.38
N LEU A 16 -1.74 -3.33 -0.20
CA LEU A 16 -1.23 -4.31 0.75
C LEU A 16 -1.30 -5.75 0.20
N THR A 17 -2.26 -6.05 -0.68
CA THR A 17 -2.34 -7.33 -1.37
C THR A 17 -1.20 -7.50 -2.37
N ASP A 18 -0.86 -6.46 -3.12
CA ASP A 18 0.25 -6.49 -4.07
C ASP A 18 1.59 -6.61 -3.36
N LEU A 19 1.80 -5.84 -2.28
CA LEU A 19 2.98 -5.98 -1.42
C LEU A 19 3.10 -7.40 -0.85
N ARG A 20 1.99 -8.02 -0.45
CA ARG A 20 1.98 -9.43 0.01
C ARG A 20 2.43 -10.39 -1.10
N VAL A 21 2.08 -10.13 -2.36
CA VAL A 21 2.52 -10.95 -3.50
C VAL A 21 4.04 -10.85 -3.67
N ILE A 22 4.61 -9.64 -3.67
CA ILE A 22 6.07 -9.44 -3.75
C ILE A 22 6.79 -10.20 -2.62
N LEU A 23 6.28 -10.13 -1.40
CA LEU A 23 6.86 -10.83 -0.25
C LEU A 23 6.76 -12.36 -0.38
N ARG A 24 5.69 -12.87 -1.00
CA ARG A 24 5.52 -14.29 -1.27
C ARG A 24 6.49 -14.78 -2.34
N GLU A 25 6.67 -14.02 -3.41
CA GLU A 25 7.57 -14.36 -4.52
C GLU A 25 9.04 -14.36 -4.11
N THR A 26 9.39 -13.47 -3.18
CA THR A 26 10.77 -13.33 -2.68
C THR A 26 11.08 -14.27 -1.50
N ALA A 27 10.12 -15.07 -1.05
CA ALA A 27 10.32 -16.03 0.04
C ALA A 27 11.33 -17.13 -0.33
N PRO A 28 12.11 -17.67 0.63
CA PRO A 28 12.15 -17.29 2.05
C PRO A 28 13.10 -16.14 2.36
N GLY A 29 13.96 -15.74 1.42
CA GLY A 29 15.04 -14.77 1.67
C GLY A 29 14.58 -13.31 1.71
N HIS A 30 13.41 -13.03 1.13
CA HIS A 30 12.82 -11.69 0.99
C HIS A 30 13.79 -10.66 0.39
N VAL A 31 14.65 -11.12 -0.53
CA VAL A 31 15.57 -10.26 -1.27
C VAL A 31 14.86 -9.78 -2.53
N LEU A 32 14.58 -8.48 -2.58
CA LEU A 32 13.94 -7.85 -3.72
C LEU A 32 14.97 -7.55 -4.82
N SER A 33 14.64 -7.87 -6.06
CA SER A 33 15.35 -7.36 -7.22
C SER A 33 15.23 -5.83 -7.34
N PRO A 34 16.11 -5.13 -8.08
CA PRO A 34 15.99 -3.69 -8.29
C PRO A 34 14.60 -3.26 -8.79
N ALA A 35 14.00 -4.03 -9.69
CA ALA A 35 12.65 -3.77 -10.20
C ALA A 35 11.59 -3.90 -9.09
N GLN A 36 11.65 -4.97 -8.28
CA GLN A 36 10.73 -5.16 -7.15
C GLN A 36 10.92 -4.08 -6.07
N GLN A 37 12.13 -3.56 -5.88
CA GLN A 37 12.39 -2.43 -4.96
C GLN A 37 11.71 -1.16 -5.44
N GLU A 38 11.83 -0.83 -6.73
CA GLU A 38 11.17 0.34 -7.33
C GLU A 38 9.64 0.22 -7.29
N GLU A 39 9.11 -0.97 -7.60
CA GLU A 39 7.68 -1.28 -7.47
C GLU A 39 7.20 -1.13 -6.03
N THR A 40 7.92 -1.73 -5.07
CA THR A 40 7.61 -1.64 -3.64
C THR A 40 7.62 -0.20 -3.16
N LEU A 41 8.59 0.61 -3.58
CA LEU A 41 8.66 2.03 -3.23
C LEU A 41 7.43 2.80 -3.74
N THR A 42 7.01 2.52 -4.97
CA THR A 42 5.81 3.14 -5.57
C THR A 42 4.53 2.77 -4.84
N LEU A 43 4.38 1.48 -4.50
CA LEU A 43 3.25 0.97 -3.72
C LEU A 43 3.21 1.62 -2.31
N LEU A 44 4.35 1.71 -1.63
CA LEU A 44 4.44 2.32 -0.30
C LEU A 44 4.09 3.82 -0.32
N HIS A 45 4.61 4.58 -1.28
CA HIS A 45 4.27 6.01 -1.41
C HIS A 45 2.76 6.22 -1.68
N THR A 46 2.16 5.33 -2.47
CA THR A 46 0.72 5.37 -2.73
C THR A 46 -0.08 5.01 -1.47
N LEU A 47 0.38 4.01 -0.70
CA LEU A 47 -0.23 3.63 0.58
C LEU A 47 -0.20 4.78 1.59
N GLU A 48 0.94 5.47 1.71
CA GLU A 48 1.08 6.65 2.57
C GLU A 48 0.06 7.73 2.21
N THR A 49 -0.16 7.97 0.92
CA THR A 49 -1.19 8.92 0.45
C THR A 49 -2.59 8.50 0.90
N GLN A 50 -2.94 7.22 0.82
CA GLN A 50 -4.24 6.73 1.30
C GLN A 50 -4.36 6.89 2.83
N VAL A 51 -3.30 6.64 3.58
CA VAL A 51 -3.28 6.85 5.04
C VAL A 51 -3.50 8.32 5.39
N GLU A 52 -2.91 9.27 4.66
CA GLU A 52 -3.15 10.69 4.90
C GLU A 52 -4.60 11.11 4.62
N ILE A 53 -5.22 10.54 3.58
CA ILE A 53 -6.67 10.72 3.34
C ILE A 53 -7.47 10.20 4.54
N LEU A 54 -7.16 9.00 5.04
CA LEU A 54 -7.85 8.43 6.20
C LEU A 54 -7.68 9.29 7.46
N ARG A 55 -6.46 9.80 7.72
CA ARG A 55 -6.23 10.71 8.85
C ARG A 55 -7.11 11.94 8.74
N ARG A 56 -7.15 12.57 7.57
CA ARG A 56 -7.98 13.76 7.33
C ARG A 56 -9.47 13.46 7.47
N GLU A 57 -9.95 12.35 6.93
CA GLU A 57 -11.39 12.09 6.86
C GLU A 57 -11.98 11.47 8.15
N LEU A 58 -11.15 10.83 8.97
CA LEU A 58 -11.58 10.16 10.20
C LEU A 58 -11.23 10.92 11.49
N LEU A 59 -10.22 11.81 11.46
CA LEU A 59 -9.71 12.49 12.66
C LEU A 59 -9.71 14.02 12.56
N ALA A 60 -10.11 14.61 11.42
CA ALA A 60 -10.31 16.06 11.34
C ALA A 60 -11.56 16.53 12.10
#